data_AF-A0A7V8AL59-F1
#
_entry.id   AF-A0A7V8AL59-F1
#
_cell.length_a   1.000
_cell.length_b   1.000
_cell.length_c   1.000
_cell.angle_alpha   90.00
_cell.angle_beta   90.00
_cell.angle_gamma   90.00
#
_symmetry.space_group_name_H-M   'P 1'
#
loop_
_entity.id
_entity.type
_entity.pdbx_description
1 polymer ?
#
loop_
_entity_poly.entity_id
_entity_poly.type
_entity_poly.pdbx_seq_one_letter_code
_entity_poly.pdbx_strand_id
1 'polypeptide(L)'
;MVCIDEATIENGCLKIVAGHHRRGLFRRWEPLTEADMKGMDFIPIPTQPGDVAFFDCYAPHASEPNMTRTTRRLFFATYNAAAKGNHMQQYYADKHKTFPPDIDRDPDKEYRFKI
;
A
#
# COMPACT_ATOMS: atom_id res chain seq x y z
N MET A 1 2.23 -7.18 -5.78
CA MET A 1 1.81 -7.73 -4.46
C MET A 1 1.59 -9.22 -4.62
N VAL A 2 2.23 -10.04 -3.81
CA VAL A 2 2.03 -11.50 -3.77
C VAL A 2 1.13 -11.83 -2.58
N CYS A 3 0.06 -12.59 -2.82
CA CYS A 3 -0.95 -12.95 -1.82
C CYS A 3 -0.54 -14.27 -1.16
N ILE A 4 -0.18 -14.22 0.13
CA ILE A 4 0.32 -15.40 0.86
C ILE A 4 -0.84 -16.15 1.49
N ASP A 5 -1.75 -15.41 2.13
CA ASP A 5 -3.00 -15.93 2.66
C ASP A 5 -4.15 -15.55 1.72
N GLU A 6 -5.27 -16.26 1.83
CA GLU A 6 -6.50 -15.89 1.15
C GLU A 6 -6.98 -14.50 1.61
N ALA A 7 -7.37 -13.66 0.64
CA ALA A 7 -8.00 -12.38 0.92
C ALA A 7 -9.43 -12.39 0.40
N THR A 8 -10.40 -12.30 1.30
CA THR A 8 -11.83 -12.23 1.00
C THR A 8 -12.36 -10.82 1.25
N ILE A 9 -13.62 -10.56 0.90
CA ILE A 9 -14.25 -9.27 1.22
C ILE A 9 -14.32 -9.07 2.74
N GLU A 10 -14.65 -10.13 3.47
CA GLU A 10 -14.85 -10.14 4.93
C GLU A 10 -13.57 -9.91 5.69
N ASN A 11 -12.45 -10.48 5.22
CA ASN A 11 -11.14 -10.23 5.81
C ASN A 11 -10.43 -9.00 5.24
N GLY A 12 -11.12 -8.21 4.39
CA GLY A 12 -10.75 -6.88 3.94
C GLY A 12 -9.84 -6.82 2.71
N CYS A 13 -10.01 -7.70 1.72
CA CYS A 13 -9.22 -7.71 0.49
C CYS A 13 -9.00 -6.33 -0.15
N LEU A 14 -7.93 -6.24 -0.96
CA LEU A 14 -7.55 -5.00 -1.63
C LEU A 14 -8.70 -4.51 -2.54
N LYS A 15 -9.01 -3.22 -2.45
CA LYS A 15 -9.87 -2.52 -3.41
C LYS A 15 -9.00 -1.62 -4.29
N ILE A 16 -9.23 -1.65 -5.60
CA ILE A 16 -8.47 -0.86 -6.57
C ILE A 16 -9.43 -0.01 -7.42
N VAL A 17 -8.99 1.21 -7.75
CA VAL A 17 -9.69 2.09 -8.69
C VAL A 17 -9.01 2.06 -10.06
N ALA A 18 -9.70 1.52 -11.07
CA ALA A 18 -9.18 1.44 -12.42
C ALA A 18 -9.13 2.83 -13.11
N GLY A 19 -8.09 3.08 -13.91
CA GLY A 19 -7.97 4.29 -14.75
C GLY A 19 -7.52 5.58 -14.05
N HIS A 20 -7.65 5.68 -12.72
CA HIS A 20 -7.30 6.89 -11.98
C HIS A 20 -5.79 7.10 -11.76
N HIS A 21 -4.96 6.06 -11.94
CA HIS A 21 -3.49 6.17 -11.88
C HIS A 21 -2.90 7.19 -12.87
N ARG A 22 -3.60 7.47 -13.98
CA ARG A 22 -3.17 8.45 -14.99
C ARG A 22 -3.19 9.90 -14.51
N ARG A 23 -3.83 10.18 -13.37
CA ARG A 23 -3.88 11.50 -12.74
C ARG A 23 -2.58 11.85 -12.01
N GLY A 24 -1.68 10.88 -11.85
CA GLY A 24 -0.42 11.06 -11.13
C GLY A 24 -0.63 11.18 -9.62
N LEU A 25 0.35 11.76 -8.93
CA LEU A 25 0.29 12.00 -7.50
C LEU A 25 -0.69 13.15 -7.19
N PHE A 26 -1.66 12.89 -6.33
CA PHE A 26 -2.61 13.91 -5.86
C PHE A 26 -1.92 14.91 -4.94
N ARG A 27 -1.52 14.45 -3.75
CA ARG A 27 -0.73 15.18 -2.75
C ARG A 27 0.25 14.20 -2.11
N ARG A 28 1.37 14.72 -1.60
CA ARG A 28 2.41 13.91 -0.98
C ARG A 28 2.20 13.88 0.53
N TRP A 29 2.30 12.70 1.16
CA TRP A 29 2.21 12.58 2.62
C TRP A 29 0.82 12.86 3.20
N GLU A 30 -0.22 12.76 2.37
CA GLU A 30 -1.58 13.09 2.75
C GLU A 30 -2.57 12.08 2.13
N PRO A 31 -3.57 11.63 2.90
CA PRO A 31 -4.61 10.75 2.38
C PRO A 31 -5.50 11.47 1.36
N LEU A 32 -6.12 10.67 0.49
CA LEU A 32 -7.17 11.14 -0.40
C LEU A 32 -8.37 11.63 0.42
N THR A 33 -8.88 12.80 0.07
CA THR A 33 -10.11 13.36 0.64
C THR A 33 -11.33 12.76 -0.04
N GLU A 34 -12.52 12.93 0.56
CA GLU A 34 -13.79 12.56 -0.11
C GLU A 34 -13.95 13.24 -1.47
N ALA A 35 -13.49 14.49 -1.59
CA ALA A 35 -13.50 15.23 -2.85
C ALA A 35 -12.55 14.60 -3.89
N ASP A 36 -11.36 14.15 -3.47
CA ASP A 36 -10.42 13.45 -4.35
C ASP A 36 -11.02 12.14 -4.87
N MET A 37 -11.73 11.43 -4.00
CA MET A 37 -12.38 10.14 -4.27
C MET A 37 -13.69 10.26 -5.05
N LYS A 38 -14.18 11.47 -5.33
CA LYS A 38 -15.42 11.67 -6.09
C LYS A 38 -15.34 10.99 -7.45
N GLY A 39 -16.27 10.08 -7.71
CA GLY A 39 -16.35 9.32 -8.96
C GLY A 39 -15.34 8.17 -9.09
N MET A 40 -14.61 7.84 -8.02
CA MET A 40 -13.80 6.62 -7.97
C MET A 40 -14.68 5.42 -7.62
N ASP A 41 -14.55 4.34 -8.39
CA ASP A 41 -15.15 3.06 -8.07
C ASP A 41 -14.10 2.12 -7.49
N PHE A 42 -14.22 1.79 -6.20
CA PHE A 42 -13.28 0.95 -5.46
C PHE A 42 -13.71 -0.51 -5.56
N ILE A 43 -13.15 -1.21 -6.54
CA ILE A 43 -13.52 -2.59 -6.85
C ILE A 43 -12.72 -3.55 -5.97
N PRO A 44 -13.37 -4.40 -5.15
CA PRO A 44 -12.69 -5.42 -4.35
C PRO A 44 -12.07 -6.49 -5.24
N ILE A 45 -10.87 -6.93 -4.88
CA ILE A 45 -10.11 -7.97 -5.56
C ILE A 45 -9.81 -9.09 -4.56
N PRO A 46 -10.76 -10.04 -4.36
CA PRO A 46 -10.47 -11.25 -3.61
C PRO A 46 -9.36 -12.06 -4.26
N THR A 47 -8.53 -12.72 -3.46
CA THR A 47 -7.36 -13.48 -3.96
C THR A 47 -7.17 -14.76 -3.18
N GLN A 48 -6.61 -15.76 -3.85
CA GLN A 48 -6.17 -17.02 -3.26
C GLN A 48 -4.65 -16.98 -3.00
N PRO A 49 -4.14 -17.84 -2.09
CA PRO A 49 -2.70 -18.02 -1.92
C PRO A 49 -1.98 -18.30 -3.24
N GLY A 50 -0.96 -17.50 -3.55
CA GLY A 50 -0.18 -17.57 -4.80
C GLY A 50 -0.60 -16.56 -5.87
N ASP A 51 -1.77 -15.93 -5.74
CA ASP A 51 -2.18 -14.86 -6.66
C ASP A 51 -1.24 -13.66 -6.58
N VAL A 52 -1.05 -12.99 -7.72
CA VAL A 52 -0.21 -11.80 -7.83
C VAL A 52 -1.00 -10.65 -8.44
N ALA A 53 -1.08 -9.55 -7.71
CA ALA A 53 -1.65 -8.29 -8.21
C ALA A 53 -0.55 -7.31 -8.61
N PHE A 54 -0.63 -6.80 -9.83
CA PHE A 54 0.20 -5.70 -10.33
C PHE A 54 -0.66 -4.45 -10.46
N PHE A 55 -0.22 -3.35 -9.89
CA PHE A 55 -0.87 -2.05 -10.02
C PHE A 55 0.17 -0.93 -9.99
N ASP A 56 -0.17 0.16 -10.65
CA ASP A 56 0.68 1.35 -10.78
C ASP A 56 0.83 2.09 -9.43
N CYS A 57 1.96 2.77 -9.23
CA CYS A 57 2.24 3.47 -7.97
C CYS A 57 1.32 4.68 -7.70
N TYR A 58 0.59 5.16 -8.71
CA TYR A 58 -0.44 6.20 -8.57
C TYR A 58 -1.86 5.64 -8.55
N ALA A 59 -2.06 4.32 -8.62
CA ALA A 59 -3.40 3.73 -8.55
C ALA A 59 -4.01 3.93 -7.15
N PRO A 60 -5.16 4.63 -7.02
CA PRO A 60 -5.87 4.69 -5.76
C PRO A 60 -6.29 3.27 -5.34
N HIS A 61 -6.00 2.95 -4.09
CA HIS A 61 -6.31 1.65 -3.52
C HIS A 61 -6.60 1.79 -2.03
N ALA A 62 -7.37 0.86 -1.50
CA ALA A 62 -7.76 0.82 -0.10
C ALA A 62 -7.98 -0.62 0.37
N SER A 63 -8.05 -0.83 1.67
CA SER A 63 -8.51 -2.09 2.25
C SER A 63 -9.32 -1.79 3.50
N GLU A 64 -10.38 -2.55 3.72
CA GLU A 64 -11.13 -2.48 4.97
C GLU A 64 -10.33 -3.10 6.13
N PRO A 65 -10.63 -2.71 7.39
CA PRO A 65 -10.13 -3.41 8.56
C PRO A 65 -10.49 -4.90 8.51
N ASN A 66 -9.55 -5.77 8.91
CA ASN A 66 -9.82 -7.18 9.04
C ASN A 66 -10.50 -7.46 10.39
N MET A 67 -11.82 -7.72 10.36
CA MET A 67 -12.62 -8.02 11.55
C MET A 67 -12.78 -9.53 11.80
N THR A 68 -12.10 -10.36 11.01
CA THR A 68 -12.17 -11.83 11.11
C THR A 68 -11.09 -12.39 12.04
N ARG A 69 -11.08 -13.72 12.21
CA ARG A 69 -10.02 -14.46 12.92
C ARG A 69 -8.91 -14.98 11.99
N THR A 70 -8.97 -14.67 10.70
CA THR A 70 -8.01 -15.16 9.70
C THR A 70 -6.95 -14.10 9.43
N THR A 71 -5.72 -14.53 9.15
CA THR A 71 -4.64 -13.62 8.73
C THR A 71 -4.74 -13.33 7.23
N ARG A 72 -4.25 -12.15 6.84
CA ARG A 72 -4.19 -11.70 5.45
C ARG A 72 -2.78 -11.22 5.12
N ARG A 73 -1.80 -12.13 5.11
CA ARG A 73 -0.41 -11.79 4.81
C ARG A 73 -0.23 -11.49 3.33
N LEU A 74 0.40 -10.35 3.05
CA LEU A 74 0.69 -9.86 1.71
C LEU A 74 2.16 -9.49 1.64
N PHE A 75 2.83 -9.86 0.54
CA PHE A 75 4.19 -9.43 0.25
C PHE A 75 4.19 -8.36 -0.83
N PHE A 76 4.70 -7.17 -0.50
CA PHE A 76 4.82 -6.06 -1.42
C PHE A 76 6.24 -5.98 -1.98
N ALA A 77 6.37 -6.29 -3.27
CA ALA A 77 7.54 -5.95 -4.07
C ALA A 77 7.20 -4.73 -4.94
N THR A 78 7.98 -3.67 -4.81
CA THR A 78 7.85 -2.45 -5.60
C THR A 78 8.96 -2.39 -6.64
N TYR A 79 8.61 -1.96 -7.85
CA TYR A 79 9.53 -1.90 -8.99
C TYR A 79 9.58 -0.46 -9.49
N ASN A 80 10.77 -0.08 -9.96
CA ASN A 80 11.03 1.22 -10.56
C ASN A 80 11.84 0.99 -11.84
N ALA A 81 11.54 1.77 -12.88
CA ALA A 81 12.29 1.69 -14.13
C ALA A 81 13.75 2.11 -13.91
N ALA A 82 14.71 1.35 -14.44
CA ALA A 82 16.13 1.67 -14.31
C ALA A 82 16.46 3.09 -14.83
N ALA A 83 15.77 3.54 -15.89
CA ALA A 83 15.90 4.88 -16.46
C ALA A 83 15.48 6.02 -15.50
N LYS A 84 14.79 5.70 -14.40
CA LYS A 84 14.39 6.66 -13.37
C LYS A 84 15.38 6.70 -12.20
N GLY A 85 16.45 5.91 -12.24
CA GLY A 85 17.51 5.89 -11.23
C GLY A 85 17.39 4.73 -10.23
N ASN A 86 18.38 4.58 -9.36
CA ASN A 86 18.40 3.55 -8.32
C ASN A 86 18.08 4.17 -6.94
N HIS A 87 16.82 4.07 -6.52
CA HIS A 87 16.31 4.72 -5.31
C HIS A 87 16.13 3.77 -4.12
N MET A 88 16.29 2.46 -4.32
CA MET A 88 15.87 1.47 -3.33
C MET A 88 16.65 1.59 -2.02
N GLN A 89 17.98 1.71 -2.09
CA GLN A 89 18.82 1.83 -0.90
C GLN A 89 18.50 3.10 -0.10
N GLN A 90 18.37 4.24 -0.79
CA GLN A 90 18.02 5.51 -0.16
C GLN A 90 16.63 5.46 0.48
N TYR A 91 15.64 4.89 -0.23
CA TYR A 91 14.29 4.70 0.30
C TYR A 91 14.28 3.91 1.62
N TYR A 92 15.00 2.79 1.69
CA TYR A 92 15.06 2.00 2.92
C TYR A 92 15.82 2.70 4.04
N ALA A 93 16.89 3.43 3.74
CA ALA A 93 17.60 4.24 4.72
C ALA A 93 16.71 5.34 5.31
N ASP A 94 15.94 6.05 4.47
CA ASP A 94 15.01 7.08 4.89
C ASP A 94 13.83 6.50 5.68
N LYS A 95 13.30 5.35 5.25
CA LYS A 95 12.23 4.64 5.97
C LYS A 95 12.71 4.20 7.35
N HIS A 96 13.89 3.61 7.46
CA HIS A 96 14.44 3.18 8.75
C HIS A 96 14.67 4.38 9.69
N LYS A 97 15.20 5.49 9.17
CA LYS A 97 15.39 6.72 9.96
C LYS A 97 14.09 7.35 10.48
N THR A 98 13.00 7.25 9.70
CA THR A 98 11.73 7.95 9.98
C THR A 98 10.66 7.07 10.60
N PHE A 99 10.67 5.77 10.32
CA PHE A 99 9.71 4.78 10.81
C PHE A 99 10.34 3.38 10.81
N PRO A 100 11.29 3.10 11.73
CA PRO A 100 11.97 1.82 11.79
C PRO A 100 11.03 0.70 12.27
N PRO A 101 11.43 -0.57 12.09
CA PRO A 101 10.79 -1.72 12.73
C PRO A 101 10.65 -1.52 14.24
N ASP A 102 9.63 -2.11 14.86
CA ASP A 102 9.34 -1.90 16.28
C ASP A 102 10.53 -2.23 17.19
N ILE A 103 11.33 -3.24 16.82
CA ILE A 103 12.54 -3.66 17.56
C ILE A 103 13.67 -2.62 17.56
N ASP A 104 13.68 -1.71 16.60
CA ASP A 104 14.71 -0.68 16.40
C ASP A 104 14.23 0.70 16.87
N ARG A 105 13.02 0.80 17.44
CA ARG A 105 12.46 2.08 17.90
C ARG A 105 13.00 2.46 19.26
N ASP A 106 13.51 3.68 19.32
CA ASP A 106 13.74 4.40 20.58
C ASP A 106 12.39 4.65 21.29
N PRO A 107 12.19 4.17 22.53
CA PRO A 107 10.92 4.32 23.25
C PRO A 107 10.60 5.78 23.60
N ASP A 108 11.59 6.67 23.64
CA ASP A 108 11.40 8.08 23.98
C ASP A 108 11.10 8.96 22.76
N LYS A 109 11.09 8.37 21.56
CA LYS A 109 10.89 9.09 20.30
C LYS A 109 9.54 8.76 19.65
N GLU A 110 8.83 9.80 19.24
CA GLU A 110 7.63 9.64 18.42
C GLU A 110 8.02 9.38 16.95
N TYR A 111 7.53 8.27 16.39
CA TYR A 111 7.67 7.94 14.98
C TYR A 111 6.33 8.09 14.28
N ARG A 112 6.29 8.86 13.19
CA ARG A 112 5.07 9.07 12.39
C ARG A 112 5.25 8.43 11.02
N PHE A 113 4.33 7.54 10.68
CA PHE A 113 4.27 6.98 9.33
C PHE A 113 3.86 8.08 8.34
N LYS A 114 4.61 8.24 7.26
CA LYS A 114 4.28 9.18 6.18
C LYS A 114 3.49 8.41 5.12
N ILE A 115 2.28 8.90 4.78
CA ILE A 115 1.32 8.27 3.85
C ILE A 115 1.60 8.69 2.41
#